data_AF-A0A5Y3QE93-F1
#
_entry.id   AF-A0A5Y3QE93-F1
#
_cell.length_a   1.000
_cell.length_b   1.000
_cell.length_c   1.000
_cell.angle_alpha   90.00
_cell.angle_beta   90.00
_cell.angle_gamma   90.00
#
_symmetry.space_group_name_H-M   'P 1'
#
loop_
_entity.id
_entity.type
_entity.pdbx_description
1 polymer ?
#
loop_
_entity_poly.entity_id
_entity_poly.type
_entity_poly.pdbx_seq_one_letter_code
_entity_poly.pdbx_strand_id
1 'polypeptide(L)'
;GLQCSLFEEDADADIASAETQLARLLPEPEEKKARPVRKILPEHLVREETVIGPDSCACPDCGQPLRHIRDEISERLDYIPAQFVVKRYVRPQYGCEGCQRVVSGRLPAQIIPKGIPEPGLVAQVLVSKFCDRQPLYHQQQVFARAGVELPVSTLAGWVGTACVWLMPLAELLRTELLSRPVLHADETPLQILNTKKDGKAQNGYLWAYVSGETTGDSVVCFDCQPGRAARYPEAWLAGWSGTLVTDGYAVYHSLKNGGSIINAGCWAHARRGFAALYKANRDPHAGTALKMIHGLYSLEKKIRHRSPEKIR
;
A
#
# COMPACT_ATOMS: atom_id res chain seq x y z
N GLY A 1 -5.00 -16.25 21.51
CA GLY A 1 -4.53 -17.20 20.49
C GLY A 1 -3.93 -16.42 19.34
N LEU A 2 -2.91 -16.96 18.65
CA LEU A 2 -2.12 -16.31 17.59
C LEU A 2 -2.93 -15.67 16.43
N GLN A 3 -4.23 -15.94 16.32
CA GLN A 3 -5.10 -15.34 15.31
C GLN A 3 -5.70 -13.99 15.76
N CYS A 4 -5.85 -13.72 17.06
CA CYS A 4 -6.31 -12.43 17.57
C CYS A 4 -5.28 -11.31 17.29
N SER A 5 -3.99 -11.63 17.37
CA SER A 5 -2.92 -10.64 17.15
C SER A 5 -2.85 -10.12 15.71
N LEU A 6 -3.39 -10.86 14.73
CA LEU A 6 -3.48 -10.40 13.33
C LEU A 6 -4.51 -9.28 13.16
N PHE A 7 -5.63 -9.38 13.88
CA PHE A 7 -6.68 -8.37 13.83
C PHE A 7 -6.29 -7.13 14.64
N GLU A 8 -5.55 -7.31 15.73
CA GLU A 8 -4.99 -6.21 16.52
C GLU A 8 -3.96 -5.40 15.71
N GLU A 9 -3.06 -6.06 14.97
CA GLU A 9 -2.08 -5.33 14.14
C GLU A 9 -2.73 -4.55 12.99
N ASP A 10 -3.78 -5.08 12.36
CA ASP A 10 -4.50 -4.38 11.29
C ASP A 10 -5.29 -3.18 11.86
N ALA A 11 -5.90 -3.33 13.05
CA ALA A 11 -6.56 -2.23 13.74
C ALA A 11 -5.57 -1.10 14.12
N ASP A 12 -4.39 -1.44 14.64
CA ASP A 12 -3.34 -0.47 14.95
C ASP A 12 -2.87 0.28 13.69
N ALA A 13 -2.76 -0.42 12.56
CA ALA A 13 -2.39 0.19 11.28
C ALA A 13 -3.49 1.14 10.77
N ASP A 14 -4.76 0.75 10.87
CA ASP A 14 -5.90 1.59 10.48
C ASP A 14 -5.99 2.85 11.35
N ILE A 15 -5.79 2.73 12.67
CA ILE A 15 -5.72 3.86 13.60
C ILE A 15 -4.61 4.82 13.20
N ALA A 16 -3.39 4.31 12.98
CA ALA A 16 -2.25 5.13 12.58
C ALA A 16 -2.47 5.84 11.22
N SER A 17 -3.14 5.17 10.28
CA SER A 17 -3.54 5.75 9.01
C SER A 17 -4.50 6.94 9.22
N ALA A 18 -5.56 6.74 10.01
CA ALA A 18 -6.53 7.79 10.32
C ALA A 18 -5.91 8.98 11.05
N GLU A 19 -5.04 8.73 12.04
CA GLU A 19 -4.30 9.77 12.76
C GLU A 19 -3.38 10.55 11.80
N THR A 20 -2.68 9.86 10.90
CA THR A 20 -1.80 10.49 9.91
C THR A 20 -2.60 11.36 8.91
N GLN A 21 -3.76 10.88 8.44
CA GLN A 21 -4.64 11.67 7.58
C GLN A 21 -5.15 12.91 8.29
N LEU A 22 -5.57 12.79 9.55
CA LEU A 22 -6.05 13.91 10.35
C LEU A 22 -4.96 14.98 10.54
N ALA A 23 -3.72 14.56 10.84
CA ALA A 23 -2.57 15.45 11.00
C ALA A 23 -2.18 16.19 9.70
N ARG A 24 -2.56 15.66 8.52
CA ARG A 24 -2.37 16.36 7.24
C ARG A 24 -3.43 17.43 6.98
N LEU A 25 -4.64 17.26 7.50
CA LEU A 25 -5.77 18.16 7.26
C LEU A 25 -5.85 19.30 8.29
N LEU A 26 -5.40 19.04 9.51
CA LEU A 26 -5.46 19.99 10.62
C LEU A 26 -4.06 20.27 11.15
N PRO A 27 -3.76 21.51 11.59
CA PRO A 27 -2.54 21.76 12.35
C PRO A 27 -2.54 20.89 13.61
N GLU A 28 -1.41 20.25 13.92
CA GLU A 28 -1.28 19.38 15.11
C GLU A 28 -1.72 20.17 16.36
N PRO A 29 -2.68 19.67 17.16
CA PRO A 29 -2.92 20.25 18.48
C PRO A 29 -1.64 20.11 19.33
N GLU A 30 -1.26 21.17 20.04
CA GLU A 30 -0.11 21.19 20.96
C GLU A 30 -0.36 20.36 22.23
N GLU A 31 -0.81 19.12 22.12
CA GLU A 31 -0.90 18.25 23.28
C GLU A 31 0.48 17.67 23.61
N LYS A 32 1.01 18.08 24.77
CA LYS A 32 2.20 17.50 25.39
C LYS A 32 1.91 16.08 25.87
N LYS A 33 1.81 15.12 24.95
CA LYS A 33 1.85 13.70 25.31
C LYS A 33 3.19 13.42 26.00
N ALA A 34 3.15 12.68 27.11
CA ALA A 34 4.35 12.23 27.81
C ALA A 34 5.25 11.49 26.81
N ARG A 35 6.47 12.01 26.59
CA ARG A 35 7.41 11.44 25.62
C ARG A 35 8.02 10.18 26.24
N PRO A 36 7.73 8.97 25.73
CA PRO A 36 8.41 7.78 26.21
C PRO A 36 9.92 7.92 25.97
N VAL A 37 10.71 7.45 26.93
CA VAL A 37 12.18 7.41 26.79
C VAL A 37 12.50 6.52 25.60
N ARG A 38 13.17 7.08 24.59
CA ARG A 38 13.59 6.32 23.41
C ARG A 38 14.62 5.28 23.85
N LYS A 39 14.36 4.00 23.57
CA LYS A 39 15.39 2.96 23.70
C LYS A 39 16.56 3.31 22.79
N ILE A 40 17.77 3.19 23.31
CA ILE A 40 19.00 3.37 22.53
C ILE A 40 19.08 2.23 21.51
N LEU A 41 19.48 2.54 20.28
CA LEU A 41 19.65 1.53 19.24
C LEU A 41 20.85 0.63 19.57
N PRO A 42 20.81 -0.67 19.23
CA PRO A 42 21.86 -1.60 19.63
C PRO A 42 23.27 -1.15 19.18
N GLU A 43 24.25 -1.29 20.06
CA GLU A 43 25.62 -0.82 19.81
C GLU A 43 26.33 -1.62 18.71
N HIS A 44 25.99 -2.90 18.54
CA HIS A 44 26.62 -3.77 17.54
C HIS A 44 26.23 -3.45 16.09
N LEU A 45 25.22 -2.59 15.87
CA LEU A 45 24.82 -2.19 14.53
C LEU A 45 25.81 -1.17 13.93
N VAL A 46 26.09 -1.33 12.65
CA VAL A 46 26.96 -0.41 11.89
C VAL A 46 26.31 0.96 11.83
N ARG A 47 27.06 2.01 12.19
CA ARG A 47 26.62 3.40 12.12
C ARG A 47 27.19 4.05 10.87
N GLU A 48 26.30 4.52 10.00
CA GLU A 48 26.64 5.33 8.84
C GLU A 48 26.37 6.80 9.18
N GLU A 49 27.44 7.58 9.25
CA GLU A 49 27.36 8.98 9.65
C GLU A 49 27.19 9.92 8.46
N THR A 50 26.20 10.81 8.57
CA THR A 50 25.95 11.87 7.59
C THR A 50 25.94 13.20 8.31
N VAL A 51 26.88 14.08 7.97
CA VAL A 51 26.93 15.45 8.50
C VAL A 51 26.07 16.36 7.62
N ILE A 52 25.08 17.02 8.21
CA ILE A 52 24.18 17.95 7.53
C ILE A 52 24.41 19.35 8.08
N GLY A 53 25.31 20.06 7.42
CA GLY A 53 25.62 21.47 7.70
C GLY A 53 24.58 22.44 7.13
N PRO A 54 24.62 23.72 7.54
CA PRO A 54 23.84 24.77 6.90
C PRO A 54 24.30 25.02 5.46
N ASP A 55 23.38 25.50 4.61
CA ASP A 55 23.66 25.77 3.18
C ASP A 55 24.73 26.86 2.96
N SER A 56 24.97 27.69 3.98
CA SER A 56 25.97 28.76 3.98
C SER A 56 26.65 28.88 5.33
N CYS A 57 27.92 29.29 5.31
CA CYS A 57 28.70 29.64 6.51
C CYS A 57 28.41 31.07 7.02
N ALA A 58 27.55 31.82 6.31
CA ALA A 58 27.11 33.15 6.71
C ALA A 58 25.68 33.11 7.27
N CYS A 59 25.40 34.00 8.23
CA CYS A 59 24.07 34.12 8.80
C CYS A 59 23.06 34.55 7.71
N PRO A 60 21.94 33.83 7.55
CA PRO A 60 20.93 34.17 6.54
C PRO A 60 20.25 35.52 6.79
N ASP A 61 20.27 36.03 8.03
CA ASP A 61 19.60 37.27 8.39
C ASP A 61 20.53 38.50 8.29
N CYS A 62 21.82 38.37 8.66
CA CYS A 62 22.74 39.51 8.75
C CYS A 62 24.10 39.33 8.06
N GLY A 63 24.35 38.19 7.42
CA GLY A 63 25.58 37.92 6.66
C GLY A 63 26.86 37.72 7.47
N GLN A 64 26.81 37.85 8.80
CA GLN A 64 27.95 37.64 9.69
C GLN A 64 28.41 36.17 9.69
N PRO A 65 29.70 35.89 9.98
CA PRO A 65 30.20 34.53 10.08
C PRO A 65 29.50 33.74 11.21
N LEU A 66 29.22 32.48 10.93
CA LEU A 66 28.58 31.56 11.86
C LEU A 66 29.62 30.85 12.74
N ARG A 67 29.39 30.81 14.06
CA ARG A 67 30.25 30.11 15.03
C ARG A 67 29.60 28.80 15.46
N HIS A 68 30.34 27.71 15.43
CA HIS A 68 29.86 26.41 15.92
C HIS A 68 29.55 26.46 17.42
N ILE A 69 28.41 25.90 17.81
CA ILE A 69 27.94 25.81 19.20
C ILE A 69 28.02 24.37 19.69
N ARG A 70 27.33 23.46 18.99
CA ARG A 70 27.17 22.05 19.36
C ARG A 70 26.66 21.25 18.18
N ASP A 71 26.79 19.93 18.25
CA ASP A 71 26.16 19.03 17.29
C ASP A 71 24.87 18.44 17.84
N GLU A 72 23.82 18.48 17.02
CA GLU A 72 22.58 17.77 17.26
C GLU A 72 22.65 16.42 16.54
N ILE A 73 22.70 15.33 17.29
CA ILE A 73 22.82 13.97 16.75
C ILE A 73 21.45 13.31 16.78
N SER A 74 21.06 12.70 15.67
CA SER A 74 19.88 11.84 15.60
C SER A 74 20.25 10.50 14.95
N GLU A 75 19.86 9.41 15.60
CA GLU A 75 20.06 8.06 15.08
C GLU A 75 18.72 7.48 14.61
N ARG A 76 18.77 6.79 13.48
CA ARG A 76 17.62 6.12 12.87
C ARG A 76 18.03 4.75 12.34
N LEU A 77 17.09 3.83 12.30
CA LEU A 77 17.30 2.45 11.90
C LEU A 77 16.87 2.25 10.45
N ASP A 78 17.76 1.70 9.64
CA ASP A 78 17.52 1.36 8.25
C ASP A 78 17.77 -0.13 7.99
N TYR A 79 17.26 -0.60 6.86
CA TYR A 79 17.40 -1.99 6.43
C TYR A 79 17.96 -2.04 5.01
N ILE A 80 19.19 -2.51 4.90
CA ILE A 80 19.79 -2.96 3.65
C ILE A 80 19.53 -4.47 3.61
N PRO A 81 19.19 -5.11 2.47
CA PRO A 81 18.82 -6.53 2.45
C PRO A 81 19.72 -7.42 3.32
N ALA A 82 19.10 -8.08 4.32
CA ALA A 82 19.73 -8.91 5.35
C ALA A 82 20.61 -8.21 6.41
N GLN A 83 20.62 -6.88 6.49
CA GLN A 83 21.44 -6.12 7.43
C GLN A 83 20.72 -4.87 7.97
N PHE A 84 20.69 -4.74 9.30
CA PHE A 84 20.31 -3.50 9.97
C PHE A 84 21.49 -2.55 10.05
N VAL A 85 21.25 -1.28 9.71
CA VAL A 85 22.24 -0.20 9.84
C VAL A 85 21.61 0.98 10.57
N VAL A 86 22.42 1.72 11.30
CA VAL A 86 21.99 2.95 11.98
C VAL A 86 22.47 4.14 11.16
N LYS A 87 21.54 4.90 10.58
CA LYS A 87 21.84 6.19 9.97
C LYS A 87 21.98 7.23 11.09
N ARG A 88 23.17 7.76 11.27
CA ARG A 88 23.50 8.78 12.27
C ARG A 88 23.62 10.13 11.57
N TYR A 89 22.60 10.97 11.75
CA TYR A 89 22.64 12.34 11.23
C TYR A 89 23.23 13.26 12.29
N VAL A 90 24.36 13.88 11.94
CA VAL A 90 25.02 14.91 12.74
C VAL A 90 24.64 16.24 12.13
N ARG A 91 23.88 17.05 12.86
CA ARG A 91 23.47 18.40 12.45
C ARG A 91 24.20 19.42 13.31
N PRO A 92 25.31 20.00 12.83
CA PRO A 92 25.98 21.07 13.55
C PRO A 92 25.04 22.26 13.71
N GLN A 93 24.99 22.81 14.91
CA GLN A 93 24.28 24.04 15.24
C GLN A 93 25.29 25.17 15.34
N TYR A 94 25.06 26.22 14.57
CA TYR A 94 25.87 27.43 14.58
C TYR A 94 25.07 28.60 15.12
N GLY A 95 25.74 29.48 15.85
CA GLY A 95 25.20 30.76 16.33
C GLY A 95 25.77 31.92 15.54
N CYS A 96 24.92 32.90 15.25
CA CYS A 96 25.35 34.22 14.82
C CYS A 96 25.55 35.12 16.04
N GLU A 97 26.73 35.71 16.21
CA GLU A 97 27.01 36.62 17.32
C GLU A 97 26.28 37.97 17.17
N GLY A 98 26.00 38.41 15.94
CA GLY A 98 25.36 39.70 15.68
C GLY A 98 23.85 39.72 15.98
N CYS A 99 23.11 38.67 15.58
CA CYS A 99 21.64 38.62 15.75
C CYS A 99 21.16 37.46 16.65
N GLN A 100 22.08 36.71 17.27
CA GLN A 100 21.79 35.56 18.14
C GLN A 100 20.98 34.43 17.49
N ARG A 101 20.88 34.42 16.15
CA ARG A 101 20.19 33.38 15.39
C ARG A 101 20.97 32.06 15.47
N VAL A 102 20.25 30.96 15.72
CA VAL A 102 20.78 29.60 15.58
C VAL A 102 20.43 29.07 14.19
N VAL A 103 21.45 28.61 13.47
CA VAL A 103 21.35 28.05 12.12
C VAL A 103 21.86 26.61 12.17
N SER A 104 21.15 25.70 11.53
CA SER A 104 21.52 24.29 11.41
C SER A 104 21.03 23.78 10.06
N GLY A 105 21.69 22.73 9.54
CA GLY A 105 21.24 22.09 8.32
C GLY A 105 19.85 21.47 8.46
N ARG A 106 19.08 21.47 7.37
CA ARG A 106 17.72 20.91 7.35
C ARG A 106 17.79 19.41 7.19
N LEU A 107 17.13 18.68 8.09
CA LEU A 107 17.01 17.23 7.98
C LEU A 107 16.11 16.90 6.76
N PRO A 108 16.44 15.86 5.97
CA PRO A 108 15.58 15.40 4.89
C PRO A 108 14.17 15.08 5.39
N ALA A 109 13.17 15.21 4.51
CA ALA A 109 11.81 14.82 4.83
C ALA A 109 11.75 13.31 5.13
N GLN A 110 10.91 12.94 6.10
CA GLN A 110 10.85 11.57 6.64
C GLN A 110 9.45 11.02 6.49
N ILE A 111 9.35 9.74 6.09
CA ILE A 111 8.08 9.02 5.96
C ILE A 111 7.35 8.95 7.30
N ILE A 112 8.08 8.61 8.37
CA ILE A 112 7.57 8.58 9.75
C ILE A 112 8.20 9.75 10.52
N PRO A 113 7.50 10.88 10.70
CA PRO A 113 8.01 12.02 11.44
C PRO A 113 8.35 11.62 12.88
N LYS A 114 9.54 12.04 13.37
CA LYS A 114 10.02 11.75 14.73
C LYS A 114 10.16 10.24 15.07
N GLY A 115 9.89 9.34 14.11
CA GLY A 115 10.06 7.90 14.25
C GLY A 115 11.53 7.48 14.20
N ILE A 116 11.78 6.20 14.49
CA ILE A 116 13.10 5.58 14.30
C ILE A 116 13.36 5.04 12.88
N PRO A 117 12.38 4.68 12.02
CA PRO A 117 12.71 4.00 10.78
C PRO A 117 13.13 4.97 9.67
N GLU A 118 14.07 4.51 8.85
CA GLU A 118 14.37 5.04 7.53
C GLU A 118 13.52 4.36 6.43
N PRO A 119 13.46 4.94 5.22
CA PRO A 119 12.66 4.40 4.13
C PRO A 119 12.92 2.93 3.78
N GLY A 120 14.17 2.46 3.86
CA GLY A 120 14.51 1.07 3.55
C GLY A 120 13.88 0.09 4.54
N LEU A 121 13.88 0.42 5.83
CA LEU A 121 13.19 -0.37 6.85
C LEU A 121 11.67 -0.38 6.66
N VAL A 122 11.06 0.76 6.37
CA VAL A 122 9.61 0.82 6.08
C VAL A 122 9.27 -0.04 4.85
N ALA A 123 10.07 0.06 3.78
CA ALA A 123 9.89 -0.74 2.59
C ALA A 123 10.01 -2.25 2.88
N GLN A 124 11.01 -2.67 3.66
CA GLN A 124 11.16 -4.06 4.08
C GLN A 124 9.92 -4.58 4.81
N VAL A 125 9.38 -3.79 5.75
CA VAL A 125 8.18 -4.19 6.53
C VAL A 125 6.96 -4.37 5.63
N LEU A 126 6.74 -3.43 4.70
CA LEU A 126 5.63 -3.48 3.75
C LEU A 126 5.74 -4.65 2.77
N VAL A 127 6.91 -4.85 2.15
CA VAL A 127 7.17 -5.95 1.22
C VAL A 127 6.98 -7.29 1.92
N SER A 128 7.56 -7.44 3.12
CA SER A 128 7.41 -8.66 3.91
C SER A 128 5.94 -8.93 4.25
N LYS A 129 5.16 -7.90 4.65
CA LYS A 129 3.74 -8.08 5.01
C LYS A 129 2.88 -8.43 3.81
N PHE A 130 3.00 -7.67 2.72
CA PHE A 130 2.04 -7.75 1.61
C PHE A 130 2.50 -8.65 0.46
N CYS A 131 3.78 -8.62 0.08
CA CYS A 131 4.31 -9.47 -0.99
C CYS A 131 4.63 -10.87 -0.49
N ASP A 132 5.31 -10.97 0.66
CA ASP A 132 5.79 -12.25 1.21
C ASP A 132 4.81 -12.88 2.21
N ARG A 133 3.69 -12.20 2.51
CA ARG A 133 2.62 -12.66 3.42
C ARG A 133 3.12 -12.96 4.83
N GLN A 134 4.11 -12.20 5.31
CA GLN A 134 4.68 -12.35 6.64
C GLN A 134 3.99 -11.40 7.64
N PRO A 135 3.21 -11.93 8.60
CA PRO A 135 2.53 -11.09 9.59
C PRO A 135 3.53 -10.34 10.49
N LEU A 136 3.12 -9.21 11.05
CA LEU A 136 4.05 -8.29 11.74
C LEU A 136 4.67 -8.91 13.00
N TYR A 137 3.93 -9.75 13.72
CA TYR A 137 4.49 -10.48 14.87
C TYR A 137 5.65 -11.42 14.46
N HIS A 138 5.58 -12.00 13.26
CA HIS A 138 6.66 -12.86 12.76
C HIS A 138 7.85 -12.01 12.30
N GLN A 139 7.60 -10.85 11.70
CA GLN A 139 8.66 -9.89 11.38
C GLN A 139 9.38 -9.39 12.65
N GLN A 140 8.63 -9.05 13.70
CA GLN A 140 9.18 -8.71 15.03
C GLN A 140 10.14 -9.80 15.53
N GLN A 141 9.76 -11.07 15.46
CA GLN A 141 10.62 -12.18 15.88
C GLN A 141 11.88 -12.30 15.03
N VAL A 142 11.76 -12.10 13.71
CA VAL A 142 12.92 -12.08 12.81
C VAL A 142 13.87 -10.94 13.17
N PHE A 143 13.35 -9.75 13.44
CA PHE A 143 14.16 -8.58 13.83
C PHE A 143 14.82 -8.77 15.20
N ALA A 144 14.12 -9.39 16.15
CA ALA A 144 14.65 -9.70 17.47
C ALA A 144 15.87 -10.65 17.40
N ARG A 145 15.90 -11.58 16.43
CA ARG A 145 17.07 -12.46 16.20
C ARG A 145 18.31 -11.69 15.74
N ALA A 146 18.14 -10.51 15.14
CA ALA A 146 19.22 -9.59 14.79
C ALA A 146 19.58 -8.62 15.94
N GLY A 147 18.98 -8.79 17.13
CA GLY A 147 19.13 -7.90 18.27
C GLY A 147 18.30 -6.62 18.18
N VAL A 148 17.32 -6.55 17.27
CA VAL A 148 16.46 -5.38 17.06
C VAL A 148 15.05 -5.66 17.58
N GLU A 149 14.74 -5.12 18.77
CA GLU A 149 13.42 -5.26 19.39
C GLU A 149 12.44 -4.18 18.90
N LEU A 150 11.48 -4.55 18.07
CA LEU A 150 10.43 -3.65 17.58
C LEU A 150 9.04 -4.17 17.97
N PRO A 151 8.23 -3.41 18.73
CA PRO A 151 6.85 -3.80 19.03
C PRO A 151 5.99 -3.94 17.76
N VAL A 152 5.06 -4.89 17.75
CA VAL A 152 4.10 -5.08 16.65
C VAL A 152 3.30 -3.81 16.38
N SER A 153 2.85 -3.12 17.42
CA SER A 153 2.15 -1.83 17.31
C SER A 153 2.99 -0.74 16.65
N THR A 154 4.32 -0.77 16.83
CA THR A 154 5.23 0.15 16.15
C THR A 154 5.32 -0.17 14.66
N LEU A 155 5.44 -1.45 14.29
CA LEU A 155 5.42 -1.88 12.89
C LEU A 155 4.08 -1.55 12.23
N ALA A 156 2.96 -1.81 12.92
CA ALA A 156 1.62 -1.50 12.45
C ALA A 156 1.45 0.02 12.23
N GLY A 157 1.93 0.84 13.16
CA GLY A 157 1.97 2.29 13.00
C GLY A 157 2.73 2.74 11.75
N TRP A 158 3.87 2.11 11.45
CA TRP A 158 4.63 2.42 10.22
C TRP A 158 3.88 2.01 8.96
N VAL A 159 3.21 0.85 8.97
CA VAL A 159 2.36 0.41 7.86
C VAL A 159 1.24 1.42 7.61
N GLY A 160 0.52 1.82 8.66
CA GLY A 160 -0.57 2.79 8.57
C GLY A 160 -0.13 4.13 7.97
N THR A 161 0.94 4.72 8.51
CA THR A 161 1.48 5.98 7.98
C THR A 161 1.98 5.83 6.54
N ALA A 162 2.65 4.74 6.20
CA ALA A 162 3.13 4.52 4.84
C ALA A 162 1.98 4.38 3.83
N CYS A 163 0.88 3.71 4.21
CA CYS A 163 -0.33 3.62 3.39
C CYS A 163 -0.89 5.01 3.02
N VAL A 164 -0.86 5.97 3.96
CA VAL A 164 -1.29 7.36 3.69
C VAL A 164 -0.40 8.04 2.65
N TRP A 165 0.91 7.81 2.70
CA TRP A 165 1.84 8.35 1.71
C TRP A 165 1.73 7.69 0.34
N LEU A 166 1.30 6.43 0.29
CA LEU A 166 1.06 5.69 -0.95
C LEU A 166 -0.32 5.99 -1.57
N MET A 167 -1.23 6.61 -0.82
CA MET A 167 -2.60 6.89 -1.28
C MET A 167 -2.67 7.70 -2.60
N PRO A 168 -1.85 8.76 -2.82
CA PRO A 168 -1.85 9.48 -4.10
C PRO A 168 -1.49 8.58 -5.29
N LEU A 169 -0.60 7.60 -5.09
CA LEU A 169 -0.26 6.63 -6.12
C LEU A 169 -1.44 5.67 -6.38
N ALA A 170 -2.13 5.22 -5.34
CA ALA A 170 -3.33 4.39 -5.49
C ALA A 170 -4.46 5.14 -6.23
N GLU A 171 -4.65 6.43 -5.96
CA GLU A 171 -5.61 7.29 -6.65
C GLU A 171 -5.24 7.53 -8.12
N LEU A 172 -3.94 7.70 -8.41
CA LEU A 172 -3.43 7.80 -9.77
C LEU A 172 -3.66 6.49 -10.54
N LEU A 173 -3.35 5.34 -9.94
CA LEU A 173 -3.61 4.02 -10.53
C LEU A 173 -5.10 3.81 -10.78
N ARG A 174 -5.98 4.22 -9.86
CA ARG A 174 -7.43 4.18 -10.07
C ARG A 174 -7.84 5.05 -11.25
N THR A 175 -7.33 6.27 -11.34
CA THR A 175 -7.63 7.19 -12.45
C THR A 175 -7.19 6.61 -13.79
N GLU A 176 -5.98 6.05 -13.83
CA GLU A 176 -5.46 5.38 -15.02
C GLU A 176 -6.27 4.12 -15.38
N LEU A 177 -6.70 3.35 -14.39
CA LEU A 177 -7.55 2.19 -14.64
C LEU A 177 -8.89 2.60 -15.24
N LEU A 178 -9.54 3.64 -14.70
CA LEU A 178 -10.81 4.15 -15.21
C LEU A 178 -10.68 4.86 -16.57
N SER A 179 -9.48 5.13 -17.07
CA SER A 179 -9.29 5.60 -18.45
C SER A 179 -9.38 4.45 -19.48
N ARG A 180 -9.27 3.19 -19.02
CA ARG A 180 -9.24 2.02 -19.91
C ARG A 180 -10.62 1.69 -20.48
N PRO A 181 -10.70 1.28 -21.76
CA PRO A 181 -11.96 0.91 -22.41
C PRO A 181 -12.48 -0.47 -22.00
N VAL A 182 -11.63 -1.33 -21.42
CA VAL A 182 -11.98 -2.68 -20.98
C VAL A 182 -11.45 -2.89 -19.58
N LEU A 183 -12.34 -3.28 -18.67
CA LEU A 183 -12.03 -3.63 -17.30
C LEU A 183 -12.53 -5.02 -16.98
N HIS A 184 -11.81 -5.72 -16.11
CA HIS A 184 -12.28 -6.93 -15.46
C HIS A 184 -12.66 -6.59 -14.02
N ALA A 185 -13.76 -7.17 -13.54
CA ALA A 185 -14.16 -7.08 -12.14
C ALA A 185 -14.46 -8.47 -11.58
N ASP A 186 -14.01 -8.70 -10.35
CA ASP A 186 -14.28 -9.91 -9.58
C ASP A 186 -14.29 -9.55 -8.09
N GLU A 187 -14.93 -10.36 -7.27
CA GLU A 187 -15.03 -10.12 -5.84
C GLU A 187 -14.76 -11.38 -5.02
N THR A 188 -13.84 -11.26 -4.07
CA THR A 188 -13.47 -12.36 -3.18
C THR A 188 -13.95 -12.08 -1.77
N PRO A 189 -14.71 -12.99 -1.13
CA PRO A 189 -15.12 -12.82 0.26
C PRO A 189 -13.91 -12.95 1.20
N LEU A 190 -13.88 -12.12 2.24
CA LEU A 190 -12.93 -12.20 3.36
C LEU A 190 -13.63 -11.90 4.68
N GLN A 191 -12.92 -12.12 5.79
CA GLN A 191 -13.37 -11.65 7.11
C GLN A 191 -12.71 -10.31 7.42
N ILE A 192 -13.52 -9.33 7.83
CA ILE A 192 -13.07 -8.01 8.26
C ILE A 192 -13.62 -7.70 9.65
N LEU A 193 -13.01 -6.78 10.37
CA LEU A 193 -13.52 -6.31 11.66
C LEU A 193 -14.66 -5.31 11.46
N ASN A 194 -15.74 -5.49 12.21
CA ASN A 194 -16.84 -4.53 12.25
C ASN A 194 -16.60 -3.50 13.36
N THR A 195 -16.10 -2.33 13.00
CA THR A 195 -15.85 -1.22 13.93
C THR A 195 -17.12 -0.66 14.59
N LYS A 196 -18.31 -0.96 14.04
CA LYS A 196 -19.61 -0.57 14.61
C LYS A 196 -20.21 -1.62 15.56
N LYS A 197 -19.62 -2.81 15.65
CA LYS A 197 -20.09 -3.92 16.49
C LYS A 197 -18.94 -4.46 17.34
N ASP A 198 -18.27 -3.57 18.07
CA ASP A 198 -17.20 -3.89 19.02
C ASP A 198 -16.05 -4.72 18.41
N GLY A 199 -15.72 -4.48 17.13
CA GLY A 199 -14.65 -5.21 16.45
C GLY A 199 -14.95 -6.67 16.14
N LYS A 200 -16.22 -7.12 16.19
CA LYS A 200 -16.57 -8.49 15.80
C LYS A 200 -16.30 -8.73 14.32
N ALA A 201 -15.84 -9.93 13.99
CA ALA A 201 -15.66 -10.36 12.61
C ALA A 201 -16.98 -10.31 11.84
N GLN A 202 -16.93 -9.86 10.60
CA GLN A 202 -18.02 -9.86 9.64
C GLN A 202 -17.51 -10.22 8.25
N ASN A 203 -18.42 -10.61 7.36
CA ASN A 203 -18.11 -10.78 5.96
C ASN A 203 -17.75 -9.41 5.33
N GLY A 204 -16.60 -9.36 4.69
CA GLY A 204 -16.18 -8.31 3.77
C GLY A 204 -15.94 -8.90 2.38
N TYR A 205 -15.76 -8.02 1.41
CA TYR A 205 -15.52 -8.36 0.02
C TYR A 205 -14.40 -7.48 -0.50
N LEU A 206 -13.38 -8.12 -1.07
CA LEU A 206 -12.31 -7.45 -1.79
C LEU A 206 -12.70 -7.47 -3.26
N TRP A 207 -13.16 -6.31 -3.74
CA TRP A 207 -13.47 -6.09 -5.14
C TRP A 207 -12.17 -5.81 -5.87
N ALA A 208 -11.84 -6.63 -6.85
CA ALA A 208 -10.67 -6.47 -7.69
C ALA A 208 -11.09 -5.92 -9.06
N TYR A 209 -10.45 -4.84 -9.48
CA TYR A 209 -10.61 -4.26 -10.80
C TYR A 209 -9.27 -4.34 -11.53
N VAL A 210 -9.28 -4.88 -12.74
CA VAL A 210 -8.06 -5.16 -13.51
C VAL A 210 -8.18 -4.59 -14.92
N SER A 211 -7.12 -3.97 -15.42
CA SER A 211 -7.06 -3.45 -16.78
C SER A 211 -7.12 -4.58 -17.81
N GLY A 212 -7.77 -4.36 -18.95
CA GLY A 212 -7.68 -5.29 -20.09
C GLY A 212 -6.24 -5.42 -20.60
N GLU A 213 -5.82 -6.64 -20.96
CA GLU A 213 -4.42 -6.98 -21.27
C GLU A 213 -3.78 -6.13 -22.38
N THR A 214 -4.55 -5.70 -23.38
CA THR A 214 -4.06 -4.90 -24.52
C THR A 214 -4.42 -3.42 -24.40
N THR A 215 -4.83 -2.96 -23.22
CA THR A 215 -5.31 -1.57 -23.01
C THR A 215 -4.24 -0.63 -22.49
N GLY A 216 -3.01 -1.11 -22.28
CA GLY A 216 -1.85 -0.37 -21.81
C GLY A 216 -1.12 -1.13 -20.71
N ASP A 217 -0.49 -0.39 -19.78
CA ASP A 217 0.17 -0.99 -18.63
C ASP A 217 -0.83 -1.73 -17.73
N SER A 218 -0.37 -2.85 -17.15
CA SER A 218 -1.18 -3.65 -16.25
C SER A 218 -1.43 -2.90 -14.95
N VAL A 219 -2.69 -2.63 -14.66
CA VAL A 219 -3.14 -1.98 -13.43
C VAL A 219 -4.16 -2.87 -12.73
N VAL A 220 -3.95 -3.03 -11.42
CA VAL A 220 -4.88 -3.73 -10.53
C VAL A 220 -5.22 -2.79 -9.38
N CYS A 221 -6.51 -2.56 -9.16
CA CYS A 221 -6.99 -1.82 -8.01
C CYS A 221 -7.90 -2.70 -7.17
N PHE A 222 -7.80 -2.55 -5.86
CA PHE A 222 -8.65 -3.25 -4.90
C PHE A 222 -9.51 -2.25 -4.14
N ASP A 223 -10.77 -2.64 -3.90
CA ASP A 223 -11.70 -1.91 -3.06
C ASP A 223 -12.27 -2.86 -2.00
N CYS A 224 -11.96 -2.61 -0.73
CA CYS A 224 -12.40 -3.44 0.38
C CYS A 224 -13.72 -2.90 0.95
N GLN A 225 -14.79 -3.67 0.84
CA GLN A 225 -16.14 -3.23 1.19
C GLN A 225 -16.84 -4.23 2.12
N PRO A 226 -17.71 -3.78 3.04
CA PRO A 226 -18.41 -4.67 3.98
C PRO A 226 -19.60 -5.42 3.35
N GLY A 227 -19.74 -5.41 2.02
CA GLY A 227 -20.84 -6.12 1.36
C GLY A 227 -20.63 -6.34 -0.14
N ARG A 228 -21.55 -7.12 -0.71
CA ARG A 228 -21.52 -7.59 -2.12
C ARG A 228 -22.59 -6.96 -3.01
N ALA A 229 -23.19 -5.86 -2.56
CA ALA A 229 -24.32 -5.22 -3.24
C ALA A 229 -23.85 -4.31 -4.39
N ALA A 230 -24.72 -4.08 -5.39
CA ALA A 230 -24.44 -3.24 -6.56
C ALA A 230 -23.89 -1.84 -6.23
N ARG A 231 -24.34 -1.24 -5.12
CA ARG A 231 -23.88 0.09 -4.68
C ARG A 231 -22.36 0.24 -4.62
N TYR A 232 -21.63 -0.85 -4.33
CA TYR A 232 -20.16 -0.81 -4.20
C TYR A 232 -19.49 -0.63 -5.57
N PRO A 233 -19.66 -1.55 -6.54
CA PRO A 233 -19.14 -1.33 -7.88
C PRO A 233 -19.77 -0.12 -8.59
N GLU A 234 -21.02 0.25 -8.31
CA GLU A 234 -21.63 1.48 -8.85
C GLU A 234 -20.88 2.74 -8.42
N ALA A 235 -20.54 2.84 -7.13
CA ALA A 235 -19.77 3.97 -6.61
C ALA A 235 -18.33 3.96 -7.12
N TRP A 236 -17.70 2.78 -7.14
CA TRP A 236 -16.30 2.66 -7.56
C TRP A 236 -16.10 3.00 -9.05
N LEU A 237 -17.01 2.53 -9.91
CA LEU A 237 -17.04 2.75 -11.36
C LEU A 237 -17.83 4.01 -11.75
N ALA A 238 -18.15 4.93 -10.84
CA ALA A 238 -18.96 6.10 -11.15
C ALA A 238 -18.45 6.87 -12.38
N GLY A 239 -19.34 7.11 -13.36
CA GLY A 239 -19.06 7.80 -14.62
C GLY A 239 -18.30 6.99 -15.66
N TRP A 240 -17.78 5.80 -15.33
CA TRP A 240 -17.00 5.00 -16.27
C TRP A 240 -17.84 4.41 -17.40
N SER A 241 -17.28 4.37 -18.61
CA SER A 241 -17.92 3.77 -19.79
C SER A 241 -16.94 2.85 -20.51
N GLY A 242 -17.40 1.65 -20.87
CA GLY A 242 -16.55 0.64 -21.49
C GLY A 242 -17.11 -0.77 -21.40
N THR A 243 -16.27 -1.76 -21.70
CA THR A 243 -16.62 -3.19 -21.59
C THR A 243 -16.18 -3.75 -20.26
N LEU A 244 -17.13 -4.21 -19.43
CA LEU A 244 -16.86 -4.81 -18.13
C LEU A 244 -16.94 -6.33 -18.24
N VAL A 245 -15.81 -7.00 -18.05
CA VAL A 245 -15.68 -8.46 -18.07
C VAL A 245 -15.84 -9.00 -16.66
N THR A 246 -16.86 -9.83 -16.43
CA THR A 246 -17.17 -10.37 -15.09
C THR A 246 -17.46 -11.86 -15.14
N ASP A 247 -17.56 -12.51 -13.99
CA ASP A 247 -17.91 -13.93 -13.88
C ASP A 247 -19.37 -14.26 -14.27
N GLY A 248 -20.19 -13.24 -14.54
CA GLY A 248 -21.63 -13.39 -14.81
C GLY A 248 -22.50 -13.20 -13.56
N TYR A 249 -21.95 -12.70 -12.45
CA TYR A 249 -22.75 -12.34 -11.29
C TYR A 249 -23.76 -11.25 -11.64
N ALA A 250 -25.04 -11.50 -11.33
CA ALA A 250 -26.17 -10.68 -11.77
C ALA A 250 -26.08 -9.20 -11.35
N VAL A 251 -25.35 -8.89 -10.27
CA VAL A 251 -25.13 -7.52 -9.80
C VAL A 251 -24.48 -6.63 -10.86
N TYR A 252 -23.62 -7.19 -11.72
CA TYR A 252 -22.94 -6.43 -12.76
C TYR A 252 -23.85 -6.03 -13.94
N HIS A 253 -24.94 -6.76 -14.17
CA HIS A 253 -25.81 -6.55 -15.34
C HIS A 253 -26.67 -5.28 -15.25
N SER A 254 -26.84 -4.71 -14.06
CA SER A 254 -27.74 -3.58 -13.82
C SER A 254 -27.06 -2.41 -13.10
N LEU A 255 -25.74 -2.28 -13.21
CA LEU A 255 -25.00 -1.20 -12.56
C LEU A 255 -25.49 0.16 -13.07
N LYS A 256 -25.88 1.03 -12.14
CA LYS A 256 -26.27 2.42 -12.40
C LYS A 256 -25.16 3.37 -12.00
N ASN A 257 -24.04 3.33 -12.73
CA ASN A 257 -22.87 4.16 -12.46
C ASN A 257 -22.89 5.54 -13.16
N GLY A 258 -23.88 5.81 -14.01
CA GLY A 258 -23.97 7.06 -14.80
C GLY A 258 -23.14 7.07 -16.09
N GLY A 259 -22.49 5.95 -16.44
CA GLY A 259 -21.83 5.75 -17.74
C GLY A 259 -22.49 4.64 -18.56
N SER A 260 -21.91 4.32 -19.71
CA SER A 260 -22.37 3.24 -20.60
C SER A 260 -21.50 1.99 -20.42
N ILE A 261 -22.05 0.96 -19.78
CA ILE A 261 -21.36 -0.32 -19.54
C ILE A 261 -21.88 -1.37 -20.52
N ILE A 262 -20.95 -1.97 -21.27
CA ILE A 262 -21.18 -3.18 -22.05
C ILE A 262 -20.72 -4.38 -21.22
N ASN A 263 -21.64 -5.26 -20.85
CA ASN A 263 -21.30 -6.45 -20.06
C ASN A 263 -20.72 -7.56 -20.96
N ALA A 264 -19.59 -8.12 -20.55
CA ALA A 264 -18.96 -9.27 -21.19
C ALA A 264 -18.71 -10.39 -20.17
N GLY A 265 -18.91 -11.64 -20.59
CA GLY A 265 -18.68 -12.80 -19.74
C GLY A 265 -17.23 -13.27 -19.75
N CYS A 266 -16.70 -13.62 -18.58
CA CYS A 266 -15.36 -14.17 -18.44
C CYS A 266 -15.30 -15.62 -18.94
N TRP A 267 -14.54 -15.87 -20.01
CA TRP A 267 -14.33 -17.22 -20.56
C TRP A 267 -13.73 -18.21 -19.55
N ALA A 268 -12.87 -17.75 -18.64
CA ALA A 268 -12.28 -18.60 -17.62
C ALA A 268 -13.32 -19.10 -16.60
N HIS A 269 -14.31 -18.26 -16.25
CA HIS A 269 -15.44 -18.64 -15.40
C HIS A 269 -16.40 -19.57 -16.14
N ALA A 270 -16.79 -19.23 -17.37
CA ALA A 270 -17.65 -20.09 -18.20
C ALA A 270 -17.05 -21.50 -18.39
N ARG A 271 -15.74 -21.58 -18.67
CA ARG A 271 -15.01 -22.83 -18.82
C ARG A 271 -15.08 -23.72 -17.57
N ARG A 272 -15.04 -23.14 -16.36
CA ARG A 272 -15.09 -23.92 -15.10
C ARG A 272 -16.38 -24.73 -14.99
N GLY A 273 -17.52 -24.15 -15.36
CA GLY A 273 -18.82 -24.84 -15.36
C GLY A 273 -18.82 -26.05 -16.30
N PHE A 274 -18.42 -25.86 -17.56
CA PHE A 274 -18.31 -26.97 -18.52
C PHE A 274 -17.29 -28.04 -18.09
N ALA A 275 -16.16 -27.63 -17.51
CA ALA A 275 -15.16 -28.56 -17.00
C ALA A 275 -15.70 -29.42 -15.85
N ALA A 276 -16.45 -28.82 -14.92
CA ALA A 276 -17.08 -29.54 -13.81
C ALA A 276 -18.12 -30.54 -14.33
N LEU A 277 -18.99 -30.11 -15.26
CA LEU A 277 -19.99 -30.98 -15.88
C LEU A 277 -19.33 -32.15 -16.62
N TYR A 278 -18.36 -31.87 -17.49
CA TYR A 278 -17.64 -32.91 -18.23
C TYR A 278 -16.91 -33.90 -17.31
N LYS A 279 -16.36 -33.44 -16.17
CA LYS A 279 -15.73 -34.30 -15.17
C LYS A 279 -16.76 -35.21 -14.48
N ALA A 280 -17.96 -34.70 -14.21
CA ALA A 280 -19.00 -35.43 -13.49
C ALA A 280 -19.61 -36.57 -14.32
N ASN A 281 -19.90 -36.33 -15.61
CA ASN A 281 -20.69 -37.29 -16.41
C ASN A 281 -20.26 -37.44 -17.88
N ARG A 282 -19.11 -36.85 -18.29
CA ARG A 282 -18.63 -36.88 -19.69
C ARG A 282 -19.64 -36.32 -20.70
N ASP A 283 -20.45 -35.33 -20.29
CA ASP A 283 -21.45 -34.70 -21.16
C ASP A 283 -20.84 -34.24 -22.51
N PRO A 284 -21.40 -34.67 -23.66
CA PRO A 284 -20.84 -34.39 -24.98
C PRO A 284 -20.93 -32.89 -25.35
N HIS A 285 -21.94 -32.16 -24.85
CA HIS A 285 -22.06 -30.72 -25.08
C HIS A 285 -20.99 -29.95 -24.31
N ALA A 286 -20.74 -30.33 -23.05
CA ALA A 286 -19.65 -29.79 -22.25
C ALA A 286 -18.29 -30.07 -22.90
N GLY A 287 -18.07 -31.29 -23.40
CA GLY A 287 -16.86 -31.64 -24.15
C GLY A 287 -16.66 -30.78 -25.41
N THR A 288 -17.74 -30.49 -26.13
CA THR A 288 -17.72 -29.61 -27.31
C THR A 288 -17.40 -28.18 -26.94
N ALA A 289 -18.06 -27.62 -25.92
CA ALA A 289 -17.80 -26.27 -25.41
C ALA A 289 -16.35 -26.09 -24.98
N LEU A 290 -15.78 -27.06 -24.24
CA LEU A 290 -14.38 -27.05 -23.82
C LEU A 290 -13.41 -27.02 -25.00
N LYS A 291 -13.69 -27.78 -26.07
CA LYS A 291 -12.88 -27.75 -27.31
C LYS A 291 -12.95 -26.39 -28.00
N MET A 292 -14.13 -25.79 -28.09
CA MET A 292 -14.30 -24.46 -28.69
C MET A 292 -13.55 -23.38 -27.90
N ILE A 293 -13.69 -23.36 -26.57
CA ILE A 293 -12.98 -22.42 -25.69
C ILE A 293 -11.46 -22.62 -25.80
N HIS A 294 -10.99 -23.86 -25.87
CA HIS A 294 -9.57 -24.15 -26.10
C HIS A 294 -9.07 -23.61 -27.46
N GLY A 295 -9.90 -23.68 -28.50
CA GLY A 295 -9.64 -23.06 -29.79
C GLY A 295 -9.44 -21.54 -29.68
N LEU A 296 -10.32 -20.86 -28.92
CA LEU A 296 -10.21 -19.43 -28.65
C LEU A 296 -8.89 -19.06 -27.95
N TYR A 297 -8.52 -19.75 -26.86
CA TYR A 297 -7.25 -19.50 -26.17
C TYR A 297 -6.02 -19.78 -27.06
N SER A 298 -6.13 -20.77 -27.95
CA SER A 298 -5.07 -21.07 -28.91
C SER A 298 -4.90 -19.95 -29.94
N LEU A 299 -6.01 -19.33 -30.37
CA LEU A 299 -5.98 -18.16 -31.25
C LEU A 299 -5.42 -16.94 -30.51
N GLU A 300 -5.92 -16.65 -29.31
CA GLU A 300 -5.45 -15.57 -28.44
C GLU A 300 -3.93 -15.62 -28.25
N LYS A 301 -3.39 -16.81 -27.92
CA LYS A 301 -1.93 -17.01 -27.79
C LYS A 301 -1.16 -16.68 -29.07
N LYS A 302 -1.72 -16.95 -30.26
CA LYS A 302 -1.06 -16.65 -31.55
C LYS A 302 -1.10 -15.16 -31.89
N ILE A 303 -2.11 -14.43 -31.42
CA ILE A 303 -2.31 -13.01 -31.75
C ILE A 303 -1.86 -12.06 -30.65
N ARG A 304 -1.48 -12.54 -29.46
CA ARG A 304 -1.09 -11.76 -28.28
C ARG A 304 -0.05 -10.65 -28.54
N HIS A 305 0.86 -10.87 -29.49
CA HIS A 305 1.91 -9.90 -29.85
C HIS A 305 1.50 -8.88 -30.92
N ARG A 306 0.29 -9.00 -31.48
CA ARG A 306 -0.22 -8.09 -32.50
C ARG A 306 -0.89 -6.89 -31.84
N SER A 307 -0.76 -5.71 -32.45
CA SER A 307 -1.53 -4.54 -31.99
C SER A 307 -3.03 -4.78 -32.21
N PRO A 308 -3.92 -4.20 -31.38
CA PRO A 308 -5.37 -4.32 -31.53
C PRO A 308 -5.87 -3.99 -32.96
N GLU A 309 -5.20 -3.07 -33.65
CA GLU A 309 -5.51 -2.67 -35.03
C GLU A 309 -5.27 -3.78 -36.05
N LYS A 310 -4.32 -4.68 -35.79
CA LYS A 310 -3.92 -5.80 -36.66
C LYS A 310 -4.64 -7.12 -36.34
N ILE A 311 -5.54 -7.10 -35.36
CA ILE A 311 -6.35 -8.25 -34.93
C ILE A 311 -7.73 -8.26 -35.61
N ARG A 312 -8.07 -7.18 -36.34
CA ARG A 312 -9.32 -7.08 -37.11
C ARG A 312 -9.32 -7.92 -38.39
#